data_AF-A0A126V535-F1
#
_entry.id   AF-A0A126V535-F1
#
_cell.length_a   1.000
_cell.length_b   1.000
_cell.length_c   1.000
_cell.angle_alpha   90.00
_cell.angle_beta   90.00
_cell.angle_gamma   90.00
#
_symmetry.space_group_name_H-M   'P 1'
#
loop_
_entity.id
_entity.type
_entity.pdbx_description
1 polymer ?
#
loop_
_entity_poly.entity_id
_entity_poly.type
_entity_poly.pdbx_seq_one_letter_code
_entity_poly.pdbx_strand_id
1 'polypeptide(L)' 'MTTSTPPSLPLQSGMRVVIAAFDDIPEHLFLVSEVHDDCVGGVALTGPLEGSYGEPDLDLVLRIVPDDH' A
#
# COMPACT_ATOMS: atom_id res chain seq x y z
N MET A 1 -20.95 -0.63 -21.78
CA MET A 1 -20.16 -1.16 -20.65
C MET A 1 -18.79 -0.55 -20.79
N THR A 2 -18.55 0.59 -20.13
CA THR A 2 -17.29 1.32 -20.27
C THR A 2 -16.72 1.46 -18.87
N THR A 3 -16.01 0.45 -18.39
CA THR A 3 -15.16 0.61 -17.21
C THR A 3 -13.90 1.31 -17.69
N SER A 4 -13.90 2.63 -17.54
CA SER A 4 -12.70 3.46 -17.67
C SER A 4 -11.86 3.22 -16.42
N THR A 5 -11.07 2.15 -16.41
CA THR A 5 -10.05 1.92 -15.39
C THR A 5 -9.12 3.15 -15.37
N PRO A 6 -9.03 3.91 -14.27
CA PRO A 6 -8.02 4.96 -14.15
C PRO A 6 -6.64 4.33 -14.27
N PRO A 7 -5.58 5.07 -14.63
CA PRO A 7 -4.23 4.52 -14.73
C PRO A 7 -3.81 3.97 -13.37
N SER A 8 -4.00 2.67 -13.18
CA SER A 8 -3.60 1.93 -11.99
C SER A 8 -2.10 2.12 -11.85
N LEU A 9 -1.64 2.71 -10.74
CA LEU A 9 -0.22 2.59 -10.40
C LEU A 9 0.13 1.10 -10.51
N PRO A 10 1.26 0.72 -11.15
CA PRO A 10 1.63 -0.67 -11.36
C PRO A 10 2.12 -1.30 -10.04
N LEU A 11 1.25 -1.36 -9.04
CA LEU A 11 1.46 -2.04 -7.79
C LEU A 11 1.39 -3.53 -8.04
N GLN A 12 2.35 -4.25 -7.49
CA GLN A 12 2.42 -5.69 -7.56
C GLN A 12 2.66 -6.25 -6.16
N SER A 13 2.25 -7.49 -5.96
CA SER A 13 2.62 -8.23 -4.77
C SER A 13 4.14 -8.32 -4.65
N GLY A 14 4.64 -8.19 -3.42
CA GLY A 14 6.06 -8.09 -3.10
C GLY A 14 6.65 -6.67 -3.15
N MET A 15 5.91 -5.67 -3.65
CA MET A 15 6.37 -4.28 -3.61
C MET A 15 6.19 -3.67 -2.22
N ARG A 16 7.10 -2.76 -1.86
CA ARG A 16 6.96 -1.94 -0.65
C ARG A 16 6.40 -0.58 -1.02
N VAL A 17 5.47 -0.10 -0.24
CA VAL A 17 4.88 1.24 -0.40
C VAL A 17 4.94 1.99 0.91
N VAL A 18 4.83 3.31 0.81
CA VAL A 18 4.67 4.19 1.96
C VAL A 18 3.20 4.55 2.06
N ILE A 19 2.60 4.23 3.21
CA ILE A 19 1.22 4.59 3.53
C ILE A 19 1.24 5.92 4.29
N ALA A 20 0.39 6.85 3.89
CA ALA A 20 0.21 8.13 4.56
C ALA A 20 -0.21 7.94 6.02
N ALA A 21 0.00 8.96 6.86
CA ALA A 21 -0.50 8.94 8.22
C ALA A 21 -2.04 9.02 8.23
N PHE A 22 -2.72 8.16 9.00
CA PHE A 22 -4.18 8.12 9.16
C PHE A 22 -4.52 7.62 10.57
N ASP A 23 -5.68 7.97 11.13
CA ASP A 23 -6.16 7.48 12.45
C ASP A 23 -5.06 7.42 13.55
N ASP A 24 -4.33 8.51 13.75
CA ASP A 24 -3.20 8.61 14.71
C ASP A 24 -2.01 7.66 14.45
N ILE A 25 -2.04 6.91 13.35
CA ILE A 25 -0.94 6.08 12.86
C ILE A 25 -0.04 6.96 11.98
N PRO A 26 1.27 7.05 12.27
CA PRO A 26 2.19 7.82 11.44
C PRO A 26 2.41 7.16 10.05
N GLU A 27 3.06 7.91 9.16
CA GLU A 27 3.56 7.36 7.89
C GLU A 27 4.40 6.10 8.18
N HIS A 28 4.10 5.01 7.47
CA HIS A 28 4.81 3.76 7.66
C HIS A 28 5.00 3.01 6.34
N LEU A 29 5.95 2.09 6.37
CA LEU A 29 6.22 1.19 5.27
C LEU A 29 5.25 0.02 5.32
N PHE A 30 4.84 -0.42 4.14
CA PHE A 30 3.87 -1.47 3.97
C PHE A 30 4.30 -2.40 2.83
N LEU A 31 4.35 -3.70 3.09
CA LEU A 31 4.63 -4.71 2.10
C LEU A 31 3.33 -5.17 1.48
N VAL A 32 3.13 -4.86 0.21
CA VAL A 32 1.97 -5.29 -0.57
C VAL A 32 2.07 -6.79 -0.79
N SER A 33 1.08 -7.54 -0.31
CA SER A 33 0.91 -8.98 -0.58
C SER A 33 -0.16 -9.20 -1.65
N GLU A 34 -1.20 -8.37 -1.66
CA GLU A 34 -2.38 -8.48 -2.51
C GLU A 34 -2.74 -7.10 -3.07
N VAL A 35 -3.17 -7.05 -4.33
CA VAL A 35 -3.57 -5.81 -5.01
C VAL A 35 -5.00 -5.97 -5.49
N HIS A 36 -5.89 -5.10 -5.05
CA HIS A 36 -7.28 -5.03 -5.46
C HIS A 36 -7.53 -3.77 -6.31
N ASP A 37 -8.75 -3.63 -6.84
CA ASP A 37 -9.11 -2.48 -7.68
C ASP A 37 -9.00 -1.13 -6.95
N ASP A 38 -9.31 -1.09 -5.64
CA ASP A 38 -9.38 0.15 -4.84
C ASP A 38 -8.45 0.17 -3.61
N CYS A 39 -7.86 -0.97 -3.22
CA CYS A 39 -7.00 -1.09 -2.04
C CYS A 39 -5.84 -2.08 -2.24
N VAL A 40 -4.88 -2.08 -1.31
CA VAL A 40 -3.82 -3.09 -1.24
C VAL A 40 -3.86 -3.82 0.08
N GLY A 41 -3.78 -5.15 0.02
CA GLY A 41 -3.63 -6.02 1.18
C GLY A 41 -2.16 -6.33 1.45
N GLY A 42 -1.76 -6.42 2.70
CA GLY A 42 -0.34 -6.63 3.03
C GLY A 42 -0.01 -6.44 4.50
N VAL A 43 1.28 -6.34 4.81
CA VAL A 43 1.78 -6.26 6.18
C VAL A 43 2.55 -4.97 6.39
N ALA A 44 2.24 -4.25 7.46
CA ALA A 44 3.02 -3.08 7.86
C ALA A 44 4.43 -3.52 8.30
N LEU A 45 5.44 -2.88 7.70
CA LEU A 45 6.85 -3.16 7.96
C LEU A 45 7.45 -2.26 9.03
N THR A 46 6.82 -1.11 9.31
CA THR A 46 7.26 -0.16 10.33
C THR A 46 6.07 0.48 11.04
N GLY A 47 6.35 1.25 12.10
CA GLY A 47 5.34 1.99 12.84
C GLY A 47 4.62 1.15 13.89
N PRO A 48 3.54 1.68 14.49
CA PRO A 48 2.82 0.99 15.57
C PRO A 48 2.08 -0.27 15.09
N LEU A 49 1.86 -0.41 13.78
CA LEU A 49 1.21 -1.58 13.18
C LEU A 49 2.22 -2.62 12.65
N GLU A 50 3.52 -2.45 12.90
CA GLU A 50 4.55 -3.38 12.40
C GLU A 50 4.20 -4.85 12.68
N GLY A 51 4.27 -5.68 11.63
CA GLY A 51 3.92 -7.10 11.67
C GLY A 51 2.42 -7.40 11.58
N SER A 52 1.55 -6.38 11.54
CA SER A 52 0.10 -6.54 11.39
C SER A 52 -0.33 -6.49 9.92
N TYR A 53 -1.29 -7.33 9.56
CA TYR A 53 -1.95 -7.28 8.25
C TYR A 53 -2.92 -6.10 8.19
N GLY A 54 -2.94 -5.39 7.08
CA GLY A 54 -3.84 -4.28 6.82
C GLY A 54 -4.31 -4.25 5.37
N GLU A 55 -5.30 -3.39 5.11
CA GLU A 55 -5.90 -3.20 3.79
C GLU A 55 -6.08 -1.69 3.51
N PRO A 56 -5.00 -0.89 3.47
CA PRO A 56 -5.12 0.54 3.18
C PRO A 56 -5.60 0.80 1.74
N ASP A 57 -6.43 1.82 1.58
CA ASP A 57 -6.86 2.33 0.29
C ASP A 57 -5.68 2.81 -0.56
N LEU A 58 -5.81 2.68 -1.88
CA LEU A 58 -4.81 3.15 -2.84
C LEU A 58 -4.54 4.66 -2.73
N ASP A 59 -5.52 5.44 -2.26
CA ASP A 59 -5.38 6.89 -2.05
C ASP A 59 -4.39 7.23 -0.93
N LEU A 60 -4.19 6.31 0.02
CA LEU A 60 -3.21 6.47 1.10
C LEU A 60 -1.78 6.11 0.66
N VAL A 61 -1.61 5.51 -0.52
CA VAL A 61 -0.29 5.13 -1.03
C VAL A 61 0.43 6.37 -1.54
N LEU A 62 1.40 6.86 -0.78
CA LEU A 62 2.16 8.06 -1.13
C LEU A 62 3.20 7.80 -2.24
N ARG A 63 3.91 6.67 -2.15
CA ARG A 63 4.98 6.29 -3.09
C ARG A 63 5.35 4.82 -2.97
N ILE A 64 5.87 4.26 -4.06
CA ILE A 64 6.47 2.92 -4.10
C ILE A 64 7.94 3.05 -3.68
N VAL A 65 8.40 2.18 -2.79
CA VAL A 65 9.79 2.07 -2.35
C VAL A 65 10.45 0.95 -3.14
N PRO A 66 11.45 1.24 -3.99
CA PRO A 66 12.24 0.20 -4.64
C PRO A 66 13.01 -0.61 -3.57
N ASP A 67 13.11 -1.93 -3.78
CA ASP A 67 14.04 -2.73 -2.99
C ASP A 67 15.47 -2.36 -3.43
N ASP A 68 16.26 -1.83 -2.50
CA ASP A 68 17.67 -1.47 -2.73
C ASP A 68 18.47 -2.78 -2.77
N HIS A 69 18.60 -3.38 -3.97
CA HIS A 69 19.41 -4.57 -4.21
C HIS A 69 20.83 -4.19 -4.62
#